data_AF-A0A938IWW6-F1
#
_entry.id   AF-A0A938IWW6-F1
#
_cell.length_a   1.000
_cell.length_b   1.000
_cell.length_c   1.000
_cell.angle_alpha   90.00
_cell.angle_beta   90.00
_cell.angle_gamma   90.00
#
_symmetry.space_group_name_H-M   'P 1'
#
loop_
_entity.id
_entity.type
_entity.pdbx_description
1 polymer ?
#
loop_
_entity_poly.entity_id
_entity_poly.type
_entity_poly.pdbx_seq_one_letter_code
_entity_poly.pdbx_strand_id
1 'polypeptide(L)'
;MSEHLILADAADMALYQWGATLLAAAATFGAVISLRLPMQQLIKKQEEDFHGALVELFMFDVTPRQLTYVMFGGALVAGVLLALFIFHAEAGGLAVAGAFLVGTLAGYWVPRLVIYVLQRRRRQKLNDQLIDGLVTLANGMRAGLNLVQSMKLIETNAQPP
;
A
#
# COMPACT_ATOMS: atom_id res chain seq x y z
N MET A 1 42.41 31.31 -28.93
CA MET A 1 42.59 29.84 -29.07
C MET A 1 42.13 29.05 -27.84
N SER A 2 41.72 29.72 -26.75
CA SER A 2 41.16 29.09 -25.54
C SER A 2 39.64 28.91 -25.59
N GLU A 3 38.88 29.82 -26.20
CA GLU A 3 37.41 29.74 -26.27
C GLU A 3 36.88 28.57 -27.11
N HIS A 4 37.55 28.24 -28.23
CA HIS A 4 37.16 27.09 -29.07
C HIS A 4 37.36 25.73 -28.37
N LEU A 5 38.33 25.64 -27.44
CA LEU A 5 38.58 24.42 -26.65
C LEU A 5 37.52 24.22 -25.56
N ILE A 6 37.02 25.31 -24.98
CA ILE A 6 35.99 25.27 -23.93
C ILE A 6 34.62 24.90 -24.51
N LEU A 7 34.30 25.38 -25.72
CA LEU A 7 33.04 25.04 -26.40
C LEU A 7 33.00 23.59 -26.89
N ALA A 8 34.15 23.03 -27.28
CA ALA A 8 34.26 21.62 -27.67
C ALA A 8 34.05 20.68 -26.47
N ASP A 9 34.70 20.99 -25.33
CA ASP A 9 34.57 20.21 -24.09
C ASP A 9 33.13 20.26 -23.53
N ALA A 10 32.46 21.42 -23.62
CA ALA A 10 31.07 21.56 -23.21
C ALA A 10 30.09 20.78 -24.12
N ALA A 11 30.35 20.71 -25.42
CA ALA A 11 29.54 19.95 -26.37
C ALA A 11 29.70 18.43 -26.16
N ASP A 12 30.92 17.96 -25.91
CA ASP A 12 31.20 16.55 -25.62
C ASP A 12 30.60 16.13 -24.26
N MET A 13 30.66 17.00 -23.26
CA MET A 13 30.02 16.81 -21.96
C MET A 13 28.49 16.71 -22.08
N ALA A 14 27.87 17.58 -22.90
CA ALA A 14 26.44 17.53 -23.17
C ALA A 14 26.08 16.24 -23.91
N LEU A 15 26.84 15.85 -24.95
CA LEU A 15 26.58 14.63 -25.74
C LEU A 15 26.60 13.37 -24.85
N TYR A 16 27.53 13.30 -23.89
CA TYR A 16 27.61 12.21 -22.92
C TYR A 16 26.42 12.20 -21.95
N GLN A 17 25.97 13.38 -21.47
CA GLN A 17 24.81 13.51 -20.60
C GLN A 17 23.49 13.10 -21.30
N TRP A 18 23.31 13.50 -22.57
CA TRP A 18 22.17 13.08 -23.39
C TRP A 18 22.24 11.58 -23.73
N GLY A 19 23.42 11.03 -24.00
CA GLY A 19 23.61 9.59 -24.22
C GLY A 19 23.33 8.74 -22.98
N ALA A 20 23.82 9.17 -21.81
CA ALA A 20 23.60 8.49 -20.54
C ALA A 20 22.12 8.52 -20.12
N THR A 21 21.42 9.64 -20.34
CA THR A 21 19.98 9.76 -20.06
C THR A 21 19.14 8.88 -20.99
N LEU A 22 19.49 8.77 -22.27
CA LEU A 22 18.81 7.86 -23.21
C LEU A 22 19.03 6.38 -22.87
N LEU A 23 20.24 5.99 -22.44
CA LEU A 23 20.51 4.62 -22.00
C LEU A 23 19.81 4.30 -20.67
N ALA A 24 19.78 5.23 -19.72
CA ALA A 24 19.01 5.09 -18.49
C ALA A 24 17.50 5.00 -18.76
N ALA A 25 16.98 5.78 -19.70
CA ALA A 25 15.58 5.72 -20.15
C ALA A 25 15.26 4.38 -20.84
N ALA A 26 16.16 3.85 -21.67
CA ALA A 26 15.99 2.55 -22.31
C ALA A 26 16.08 1.39 -21.30
N ALA A 27 16.98 1.47 -20.33
CA ALA A 27 17.12 0.49 -19.27
C ALA A 27 15.91 0.48 -18.33
N THR A 28 15.38 1.66 -17.97
CA THR A 28 14.14 1.77 -17.19
C THR A 28 12.93 1.26 -17.98
N PHE A 29 12.83 1.56 -19.28
CA PHE A 29 11.78 1.04 -20.14
C PHE A 29 11.84 -0.49 -20.29
N GLY A 30 13.04 -1.06 -20.45
CA GLY A 30 13.27 -2.50 -20.50
C GLY A 30 12.95 -3.20 -19.18
N ALA A 31 13.33 -2.60 -18.04
CA ALA A 31 12.99 -3.10 -16.71
C ALA A 31 11.47 -3.10 -16.47
N VAL A 32 10.76 -2.03 -16.88
CA VAL A 32 9.30 -1.93 -16.79
C VAL A 32 8.59 -2.97 -17.66
N ILE A 33 9.13 -3.30 -18.84
CA ILE A 33 8.58 -4.34 -19.72
C ILE A 33 8.85 -5.75 -19.16
N SER A 34 10.07 -6.00 -18.67
CA SER A 34 10.44 -7.31 -18.11
C SER A 34 9.66 -7.64 -16.84
N LEU A 35 9.25 -6.62 -16.08
CA LEU A 35 8.41 -6.79 -14.89
C LEU A 35 6.96 -7.20 -15.21
N ARG A 36 6.45 -7.05 -16.43
CA ARG A 36 5.02 -7.24 -16.74
C ARG A 36 4.51 -8.66 -16.44
N LEU A 37 5.36 -9.68 -16.63
CA LEU A 37 5.02 -11.08 -16.40
C LEU A 37 5.00 -11.49 -14.91
N PRO A 38 6.06 -11.23 -14.10
CA PRO A 38 6.01 -11.51 -12.66
C PRO A 38 4.97 -10.64 -11.95
N MET A 39 4.69 -9.43 -12.47
CA MET A 39 3.71 -8.54 -11.86
C MET A 39 2.30 -9.09 -11.89
N GLN A 40 1.90 -9.81 -12.94
CA GLN A 40 0.57 -10.42 -12.98
C GLN A 40 0.39 -11.52 -11.94
N GLN A 41 1.44 -12.28 -11.64
CA GLN A 41 1.40 -13.31 -10.60
C GLN A 41 1.39 -12.69 -9.20
N LEU A 42 2.17 -11.63 -8.99
CA LEU A 42 2.16 -10.86 -7.75
C LEU A 42 0.80 -10.21 -7.51
N ILE A 43 0.21 -9.59 -8.53
CA ILE A 43 -1.12 -8.97 -8.44
C ILE A 43 -2.17 -9.99 -8.03
N LYS A 44 -2.21 -11.19 -8.64
CA LYS A 44 -3.18 -12.23 -8.25
C LYS A 44 -3.03 -12.65 -6.79
N LYS A 45 -1.79 -12.88 -6.34
CA LYS A 45 -1.53 -13.25 -4.94
C LYS A 45 -1.94 -12.12 -3.97
N GLN A 46 -1.67 -10.86 -4.34
CA GLN A 46 -2.14 -9.72 -3.56
C GLN A 46 -3.66 -9.61 -3.56
N GLU A 47 -4.33 -9.83 -4.70
CA GLU A 47 -5.79 -9.79 -4.83
C GLU A 47 -6.44 -10.82 -3.90
N GLU A 48 -5.88 -12.04 -3.79
CA GLU A 48 -6.36 -13.08 -2.87
C GLU A 48 -6.20 -12.65 -1.40
N ASP A 49 -5.01 -12.18 -1.00
CA ASP A 49 -4.73 -11.68 0.35
C ASP A 49 -5.68 -10.52 0.72
N PHE A 50 -5.86 -9.57 -0.19
CA PHE A 50 -6.73 -8.42 0.01
C PHE A 50 -8.21 -8.77 -0.03
N HIS A 51 -8.61 -9.79 -0.79
CA HIS A 51 -10.00 -10.25 -0.79
C HIS A 51 -10.41 -10.76 0.58
N GLY A 52 -9.62 -11.65 1.19
CA GLY A 52 -9.88 -12.11 2.55
C GLY A 52 -9.92 -10.96 3.54
N ALA A 53 -9.04 -9.98 3.37
CA ALA A 53 -8.99 -8.81 4.22
C ALA A 53 -10.22 -7.91 4.14
N LEU A 54 -10.71 -7.66 2.93
CA LEU A 54 -11.85 -6.80 2.68
C LEU A 54 -13.15 -7.46 3.13
N VAL A 55 -13.28 -8.79 2.96
CA VAL A 55 -14.40 -9.57 3.49
C VAL A 55 -14.43 -9.48 5.02
N GLU A 56 -13.30 -9.65 5.68
CA GLU A 56 -13.20 -9.48 7.12
C GLU A 56 -13.53 -8.05 7.57
N LEU A 57 -13.15 -7.05 6.77
CA LEU A 57 -13.48 -5.66 7.01
C LEU A 57 -14.91 -5.29 6.53
N PHE A 58 -15.69 -6.24 5.98
CA PHE A 58 -17.02 -6.01 5.39
C PHE A 58 -17.04 -4.85 4.38
N MET A 59 -15.89 -4.56 3.77
CA MET A 59 -15.74 -3.54 2.74
C MET A 59 -15.97 -4.17 1.37
N PHE A 60 -17.24 -4.49 1.08
CA PHE A 60 -17.63 -5.11 -0.20
C PHE A 60 -17.61 -4.14 -1.38
N ASP A 61 -17.66 -2.83 -1.11
CA ASP A 61 -17.65 -1.79 -2.14
C ASP A 61 -16.27 -1.59 -2.79
N VAL A 62 -15.21 -2.08 -2.14
CA VAL A 62 -13.83 -1.95 -2.63
C VAL A 62 -13.41 -3.25 -3.29
N THR A 63 -13.03 -3.18 -4.56
CA THR A 63 -12.51 -4.38 -5.24
C THR A 63 -11.05 -4.62 -4.84
N PRO A 64 -10.62 -5.87 -4.61
CA PRO A 64 -9.21 -6.19 -4.30
C PRO A 64 -8.24 -5.65 -5.37
N ARG A 65 -8.73 -5.58 -6.61
CA ARG A 65 -8.02 -5.01 -7.75
C ARG A 65 -7.74 -3.51 -7.61
N GLN A 66 -8.74 -2.71 -7.21
CA GLN A 66 -8.54 -1.28 -6.96
C GLN A 66 -7.52 -1.05 -5.85
N LEU A 67 -7.60 -1.82 -4.78
CA LEU A 67 -6.64 -1.72 -3.67
C LEU A 67 -5.21 -2.08 -4.09
N THR A 68 -5.06 -3.09 -4.96
CA THR A 68 -3.77 -3.44 -5.55
C THR A 68 -3.20 -2.32 -6.40
N TYR A 69 -4.03 -1.65 -7.22
CA TYR A 69 -3.62 -0.48 -7.98
C TYR A 69 -3.25 0.71 -7.08
N VAL A 70 -4.00 0.96 -6.01
CA VAL A 70 -3.68 2.01 -5.03
C VAL A 70 -2.36 1.72 -4.33
N MET A 71 -2.08 0.45 -4.00
CA MET A 71 -0.81 0.07 -3.36
C MET A 71 0.38 0.28 -4.31
N PHE A 72 0.32 -0.23 -5.54
CA PHE A 72 1.43 -0.09 -6.49
C PHE A 72 1.58 1.34 -7.02
N GLY A 73 0.46 2.01 -7.32
CA GLY A 73 0.45 3.41 -7.73
C GLY A 73 0.92 4.32 -6.61
N GLY A 74 0.43 4.09 -5.38
CA GLY A 74 0.86 4.83 -4.18
C GLY A 74 2.33 4.60 -3.86
N ALA A 75 2.85 3.38 -4.01
CA ALA A 75 4.28 3.09 -3.87
C ALA A 75 5.13 3.89 -4.87
N LEU A 76 4.75 3.91 -6.14
CA LEU A 76 5.46 4.70 -7.16
C LEU A 76 5.39 6.19 -6.87
N VAL A 77 4.21 6.72 -6.55
CA VAL A 77 4.03 8.14 -6.22
C VAL A 77 4.87 8.52 -5.00
N ALA A 78 4.86 7.71 -3.94
CA ALA A 78 5.69 7.95 -2.76
C ALA A 78 7.19 7.92 -3.09
N GLY A 79 7.65 6.97 -3.90
CA GLY A 79 9.02 6.90 -4.39
C GLY A 79 9.43 8.14 -5.18
N VAL A 80 8.61 8.58 -6.13
CA VAL A 80 8.86 9.77 -6.95
C VAL A 80 8.88 11.04 -6.08
N LEU A 81 7.92 11.22 -5.18
CA LEU A 81 7.86 12.41 -4.32
C LEU A 81 9.10 12.50 -3.42
N LEU A 82 9.54 11.38 -2.84
CA LEU A 82 10.71 11.35 -1.97
C LEU A 82 12.01 11.59 -2.77
N ALA A 83 12.10 11.04 -3.99
CA ALA A 83 13.21 11.31 -4.89
C ALA A 83 13.27 12.79 -5.31
N LEU A 84 12.12 13.41 -5.64
CA LEU A 84 12.04 14.84 -5.99
C LEU A 84 12.41 15.74 -4.80
N PHE A 85 11.97 15.38 -3.59
CA PHE A 85 12.32 16.11 -2.37
C PHE A 85 13.83 16.11 -2.12
N ILE A 86 14.48 14.94 -2.27
CA ILE A 86 15.93 14.79 -2.09
C ILE A 86 16.72 15.43 -3.25
N PHE A 87 16.19 15.39 -4.47
CA PHE A 87 16.77 16.11 -5.62
C PHE A 87 16.77 17.62 -5.40
N HIS A 88 15.70 18.19 -4.83
CA HIS A 88 15.64 19.61 -4.50
C HIS A 88 16.62 20.04 -3.39
N ALA A 89 17.08 19.08 -2.57
CA ALA A 89 18.08 19.32 -1.52
C ALA A 89 19.53 19.31 -2.03
N GLU A 90 19.76 19.36 -3.35
CA GLU A 90 21.07 19.25 -4.02
C GLU A 90 21.87 17.99 -3.62
N ALA A 91 21.17 16.93 -3.23
CA ALA A 91 21.79 15.66 -2.91
C ALA A 91 22.27 14.96 -4.20
N GLY A 92 23.46 14.35 -4.16
CA GLY A 92 24.03 13.63 -5.31
C GLY A 92 23.14 12.50 -5.84
N GLY A 93 23.33 12.10 -7.10
CA GLY A 93 22.45 11.15 -7.80
C GLY A 93 22.22 9.80 -7.08
N LEU A 94 23.20 9.32 -6.30
CA LEU A 94 23.03 8.11 -5.47
C LEU A 94 21.99 8.30 -4.35
N ALA A 95 21.91 9.49 -3.77
CA ALA A 95 20.93 9.80 -2.73
C ALA A 95 19.50 9.84 -3.31
N VAL A 96 19.33 10.37 -4.53
CA VAL A 96 18.03 10.39 -5.23
C VAL A 96 17.57 8.98 -5.58
N ALA A 97 18.47 8.13 -6.07
CA ALA A 97 18.17 6.72 -6.34
C ALA A 97 17.81 5.95 -5.06
N GLY A 98 18.56 6.16 -3.98
CA GLY A 98 18.27 5.58 -2.67
C GLY A 98 16.91 6.03 -2.12
N ALA A 99 16.61 7.32 -2.22
CA ALA A 99 15.34 7.92 -1.82
C ALA A 99 14.15 7.34 -2.57
N PHE A 100 14.28 7.15 -3.89
CA PHE A 100 13.25 6.50 -4.71
C PHE A 100 12.96 5.07 -4.23
N LEU A 101 14.01 4.27 -4.00
CA LEU A 101 13.86 2.89 -3.54
C LEU A 101 13.20 2.83 -2.16
N VAL A 102 13.65 3.65 -1.22
CA VAL A 102 13.09 3.71 0.13
C VAL A 102 11.63 4.16 0.09
N GLY A 103 11.32 5.22 -0.65
CA GLY A 103 9.95 5.73 -0.79
C GLY A 103 9.01 4.71 -1.44
N THR A 104 9.49 3.97 -2.43
CA THR A 104 8.70 2.92 -3.09
C THR A 104 8.44 1.73 -2.16
N LEU A 105 9.45 1.27 -1.45
CA LEU A 105 9.32 0.18 -0.47
C LEU A 105 8.39 0.57 0.68
N ALA A 106 8.53 1.79 1.20
CA ALA A 106 7.67 2.32 2.25
C ALA A 106 6.22 2.45 1.77
N GLY A 107 5.98 3.05 0.59
CA GLY A 107 4.65 3.21 0.03
C GLY A 107 3.94 1.89 -0.30
N TYR A 108 4.71 0.83 -0.60
CA TYR A 108 4.16 -0.52 -0.77
C TYR A 108 3.73 -1.16 0.56
N TRP A 109 4.50 -0.97 1.64
CA TRP A 109 4.22 -1.59 2.94
C TRP A 109 3.10 -0.91 3.73
N VAL A 110 2.93 0.40 3.57
CA VAL A 110 1.97 1.19 4.35
C VAL A 110 0.53 0.65 4.24
N PRO A 111 -0.06 0.42 3.04
CA PRO A 111 -1.44 -0.06 2.93
C PRO A 111 -1.67 -1.42 3.60
N ARG A 112 -0.69 -2.33 3.51
CA ARG A 112 -0.72 -3.66 4.15
C ARG A 112 -0.75 -3.53 5.67
N LEU A 113 0.09 -2.66 6.22
CA LEU A 113 0.12 -2.42 7.67
C LEU A 113 -1.21 -1.84 8.17
N VAL A 114 -1.79 -0.88 7.43
CA VAL A 114 -3.08 -0.28 7.78
C VAL A 114 -4.17 -1.35 7.84
N ILE A 115 -4.28 -2.19 6.82
CA ILE A 115 -5.29 -3.26 6.76
C ILE A 115 -5.10 -4.27 7.89
N TYR A 116 -3.85 -4.69 8.13
CA TYR A 116 -3.54 -5.60 9.23
C TYR A 116 -3.96 -5.04 10.60
N VAL A 117 -3.71 -3.74 10.85
CA VAL A 117 -4.13 -3.07 12.09
C VAL A 117 -5.65 -3.01 12.19
N LEU A 118 -6.36 -2.69 11.09
CA LEU A 118 -7.81 -2.62 11.06
C LEU A 118 -8.45 -3.99 11.34
N GLN A 119 -7.95 -5.05 10.71
CA GLN A 119 -8.37 -6.43 10.99
C GLN A 119 -8.17 -6.79 12.45
N ARG A 120 -6.96 -6.55 12.99
CA ARG A 120 -6.65 -6.88 14.38
C ARG A 120 -7.60 -6.18 15.35
N ARG A 121 -7.84 -4.89 15.15
CA ARG A 121 -8.79 -4.11 15.96
C ARG A 121 -10.20 -4.66 15.85
N ARG A 122 -10.64 -5.02 14.64
CA ARG A 122 -11.97 -5.59 14.43
C ARG A 122 -12.13 -6.94 15.10
N ARG A 123 -11.16 -7.85 14.96
CA ARG A 123 -11.18 -9.16 15.61
C ARG A 123 -11.27 -9.04 17.14
N GLN A 124 -10.52 -8.09 17.71
CA GLN A 124 -10.58 -7.82 19.15
C GLN A 124 -11.97 -7.37 19.56
N LYS A 125 -12.55 -6.37 18.88
CA LYS A 125 -13.92 -5.91 19.17
C LYS A 125 -14.97 -7.01 18.99
N LEU A 126 -14.88 -7.81 17.93
CA LEU A 126 -15.80 -8.92 17.69
C LEU A 126 -15.72 -9.95 18.82
N ASN A 127 -14.50 -10.30 19.25
CA ASN A 127 -14.29 -11.22 20.35
C ASN A 127 -14.91 -10.69 21.66
N ASP A 128 -14.72 -9.41 21.96
CA ASP A 128 -15.27 -8.79 23.16
C ASP A 128 -16.82 -8.76 23.09
N GLN A 129 -17.39 -8.42 21.94
CA GLN A 129 -18.83 -8.45 21.70
C GLN A 129 -19.44 -9.85 21.82
N LEU A 130 -18.72 -10.90 21.41
CA LEU A 130 -19.19 -12.29 21.56
C LEU A 130 -19.25 -12.70 23.03
N ILE A 131 -18.26 -12.30 23.83
CA ILE A 131 -18.24 -12.58 25.27
C ILE A 131 -19.39 -11.83 25.96
N ASP A 132 -19.54 -10.53 25.69
CA ASP A 132 -20.61 -9.71 26.27
C ASP A 132 -22.01 -10.20 25.84
N GLY A 133 -22.15 -10.60 24.58
CA GLY A 133 -23.34 -11.21 24.04
C GLY A 133 -23.71 -12.50 24.77
N LEU A 134 -22.75 -13.42 24.96
CA LEU A 134 -22.98 -14.68 25.69
C LEU A 134 -23.38 -14.45 27.15
N VAL A 135 -22.74 -13.50 27.83
CA VAL A 135 -23.09 -13.14 29.22
C VAL A 135 -24.51 -12.59 29.28
N THR A 136 -24.87 -11.69 28.36
CA THR A 136 -26.21 -11.12 28.25
C THR A 136 -27.27 -12.19 27.99
N LEU A 137 -26.98 -13.13 27.08
CA LEU A 137 -27.82 -14.28 26.77
C LEU A 137 -28.04 -15.17 28.00
N ALA A 138 -26.95 -15.54 28.69
CA ALA A 138 -27.00 -16.40 29.86
C ALA A 138 -27.79 -15.75 31.01
N ASN A 139 -27.59 -14.45 31.23
CA ASN A 139 -28.33 -13.70 32.25
C ASN A 139 -29.81 -13.55 31.90
N GLY A 140 -30.15 -13.29 30.63
CA GLY A 140 -31.54 -13.25 30.18
C GLY A 140 -32.26 -14.58 30.40
N MET A 141 -31.63 -15.70 30.01
CA MET A 141 -32.18 -17.03 30.24
C MET A 141 -32.33 -17.37 31.73
N ARG A 142 -31.34 -16.99 32.56
CA ARG A 142 -31.41 -17.18 34.02
C ARG A 142 -32.54 -16.36 34.66
N ALA A 143 -32.85 -15.18 34.12
CA ALA A 143 -33.96 -14.34 34.54
C ALA A 143 -35.34 -14.87 34.07
N GLY A 144 -35.39 -15.98 33.33
CA GLY A 144 -36.62 -16.60 32.86
C GLY A 144 -37.05 -16.15 31.46
N LEU A 145 -36.23 -15.38 30.74
CA LEU A 145 -36.50 -15.04 29.34
C LEU A 145 -36.29 -16.27 28.45
N ASN A 146 -37.13 -16.40 27.41
CA ASN A 146 -36.87 -17.38 26.37
C ASN A 146 -35.69 -16.95 25.48
N LEU A 147 -35.16 -17.87 24.68
CA LEU A 147 -34.00 -17.63 23.83
C LEU A 147 -34.21 -16.43 22.86
N VAL A 148 -35.40 -16.31 22.27
CA VAL A 148 -35.73 -15.24 21.32
C VAL A 148 -35.72 -13.87 22.01
N GLN A 149 -36.25 -13.78 23.24
CA GLN A 149 -36.23 -12.55 24.03
C GLN A 149 -34.81 -12.18 24.46
N SER A 150 -34.00 -13.15 24.88
CA SER A 150 -32.59 -12.92 25.23
C SER A 150 -31.77 -12.47 24.01
N MET A 151 -32.06 -13.00 22.81
CA MET A 151 -31.44 -12.54 21.55
C MET A 151 -31.84 -11.10 21.20
N LYS A 152 -33.10 -10.70 21.39
CA LYS A 152 -33.54 -9.30 21.23
C LYS A 152 -32.81 -8.34 22.16
N LEU A 153 -32.47 -8.81 23.36
CA LEU A 153 -31.68 -8.02 24.31
C LEU A 153 -30.26 -7.79 23.80
N ILE A 154 -29.64 -8.77 23.13
CA ILE A 154 -28.34 -8.58 22.48
C ILE A 154 -28.46 -7.60 21.31
N GLU A 155 -29.44 -7.77 20.42
CA GLU A 155 -29.66 -6.87 19.28
C GLU A 155 -29.80 -5.40 19.70
N THR A 156 -30.55 -5.15 20.77
CA THR A 156 -30.79 -3.79 21.28
C THR A 156 -29.53 -3.16 21.87
N ASN A 157 -28.63 -3.97 22.44
CA ASN A 157 -27.43 -3.50 23.13
C ASN A 157 -26.15 -3.62 22.28
N ALA A 158 -26.21 -4.31 21.14
CA ALA A 158 -25.05 -4.53 20.27
C ALA A 158 -24.63 -3.22 19.59
N GLN A 159 -23.36 -2.87 19.73
CA GLN A 159 -22.76 -1.78 18.98
C GLN A 159 -22.04 -2.32 17.74
N PRO A 160 -22.03 -1.57 16.62
CA PRO A 160 -21.31 -1.99 15.44
C PRO A 160 -19.80 -2.13 15.74
N PRO A 161 -19.16 -3.26 15.35
CA PRO A 161 -17.73 -3.50 15.55
C PRO A 161 -16.84 -2.57 14.70
#